data_AF-A0AAD1WLU8-F1
#
_entry.id   AF-A0AAD1WLU8-F1
#
_cell.length_a   1.000
_cell.length_b   1.000
_cell.length_c   1.000
_cell.angle_alpha   90.00
_cell.angle_beta   90.00
_cell.angle_gamma   90.00
#
_symmetry.space_group_name_H-M   'P 1'
#
loop_
_entity.id
_entity.type
_entity.pdbx_description
1 polymer ?
#
loop_
_entity_poly.entity_id
_entity_poly.type
_entity_poly.pdbx_seq_one_letter_code
_entity_poly.pdbx_strand_id
1 'polypeptide(L)'
;MSVTNKKRTYITSRYRADADFELKLKQYIIRIYATDANFNLKQKQYITSKYATDVYFNLKRKQYTTSKYATDANFNLKKKQYITRKYATDAGFKSKQKQYTTGKYHNERHLQHCMSYMKTKRHTQADFRITHKMQCTFKIIMKYRRWTCVMRECSQPVDNRLMQTAISTFHECIKAEPTFVCMMCHRTLFPNQVKHCIHSNYKKNLHIVVACLTGKYVHVGNNHCQGPEQCTVPDERPKEWICNNCVSHLKAGHKSSITVANNMELAPIPPELCDLYVLERQLLAKILPFAKIITLPKGRQAAIHGTVVCVPSEVKTTANTLPRSQSTSQLHRVKLKRRLTYKGHQLFHNVNMRNVVAGLSKLDDNDDGMELDSCDETKMMEIHERIQKKL
;
A
#
# COMPACT_ATOMS: atom_id res chain seq x y z
N MET A 1 38.31 19.52 -73.39
CA MET A 1 37.32 18.69 -72.64
C MET A 1 37.11 17.38 -73.37
N SER A 2 37.27 16.22 -72.71
CA SER A 2 37.00 14.92 -73.32
C SER A 2 35.53 14.80 -73.79
N VAL A 3 35.29 14.01 -74.84
CA VAL A 3 33.93 13.75 -75.39
C VAL A 3 32.96 13.28 -74.32
N THR A 4 33.44 12.49 -73.35
CA THR A 4 32.69 12.03 -72.18
C THR A 4 32.24 13.17 -71.26
N ASN A 5 33.07 14.19 -71.06
CA ASN A 5 32.73 15.32 -70.20
C ASN A 5 31.68 16.23 -70.85
N LYS A 6 31.77 16.46 -72.17
CA LYS A 6 30.75 17.21 -72.95
C LYS A 6 29.38 16.53 -72.92
N LYS A 7 29.32 15.20 -73.05
CA LYS A 7 28.07 14.43 -72.93
C LYS A 7 27.47 14.54 -71.53
N ARG A 8 28.30 14.48 -70.48
CA ARG A 8 27.84 14.56 -69.09
C ARG A 8 27.26 15.93 -68.74
N THR A 9 27.89 17.01 -69.20
CA THR A 9 27.39 18.37 -69.01
C THR A 9 26.09 18.61 -69.77
N TYR A 10 25.97 18.09 -71.00
CA TYR A 10 24.72 18.15 -71.77
C TYR A 10 23.56 17.45 -71.05
N ILE A 11 23.76 16.20 -70.60
CA ILE A 11 22.75 15.44 -69.86
C ILE A 11 22.34 16.18 -68.58
N THR A 12 23.32 16.72 -67.84
CA THR A 12 23.06 17.44 -66.58
C THR A 12 22.26 18.73 -66.81
N SER A 13 22.58 19.47 -67.87
CA SER A 13 21.85 20.69 -68.24
C SER A 13 20.42 20.39 -68.69
N ARG A 14 20.26 19.39 -69.56
CA ARG A 14 18.94 18.98 -70.08
C ARG A 14 18.04 18.42 -68.98
N TYR A 15 18.59 17.64 -68.05
CA TYR A 15 17.86 17.11 -66.90
C TYR A 15 17.31 18.20 -65.97
N ARG A 16 17.94 19.38 -65.92
CA ARG A 16 17.46 20.52 -65.12
C ARG A 16 16.42 21.37 -65.85
N ALA A 17 16.46 21.42 -67.18
CA ALA A 17 15.66 22.34 -67.99
C ALA A 17 14.39 21.70 -68.57
N ASP A 18 14.39 20.38 -68.81
CA ASP A 18 13.32 19.66 -69.51
C ASP A 18 12.67 18.62 -68.58
N ALA A 19 11.43 18.87 -68.18
CA ALA A 19 10.68 18.03 -67.24
C ALA A 19 10.28 16.67 -67.83
N ASP A 20 10.04 16.58 -69.15
CA ASP A 20 9.71 15.32 -69.82
C ASP A 20 10.95 14.43 -69.93
N PHE A 21 12.09 15.03 -70.28
CA PHE A 21 13.38 14.34 -70.26
C PHE A 21 13.75 13.87 -68.85
N GLU A 22 13.50 14.68 -67.81
CA GLU A 22 13.69 14.29 -66.41
C GLU A 22 12.83 13.07 -66.05
N LEU A 23 11.54 13.08 -66.39
CA LEU A 23 10.60 12.01 -66.07
C LEU A 23 10.98 10.71 -66.79
N LYS A 24 11.28 10.78 -68.09
CA LYS A 24 11.71 9.62 -68.90
C LYS A 24 12.99 9.01 -68.34
N LEU A 25 13.96 9.83 -67.95
CA LEU A 25 15.20 9.35 -67.35
C LEU A 25 14.95 8.69 -65.98
N LYS A 26 14.09 9.27 -65.13
CA LYS A 26 13.69 8.67 -63.85
C LYS A 26 13.04 7.30 -64.05
N GLN A 27 12.09 7.20 -64.98
CA GLN A 27 11.40 5.93 -65.27
C GLN A 27 12.36 4.88 -65.82
N TYR A 28 13.25 5.25 -66.74
CA TYR A 28 14.30 4.36 -67.25
C TYR A 28 15.19 3.81 -66.14
N ILE A 29 15.67 4.69 -65.24
CA ILE A 29 16.50 4.29 -64.10
C ILE A 29 15.74 3.36 -63.16
N ILE A 30 14.48 3.68 -62.82
CA ILE A 30 13.62 2.82 -61.98
C ILE A 30 13.48 1.43 -62.60
N ARG A 31 13.24 1.36 -63.91
CA ARG A 31 13.12 0.09 -64.64
C ARG A 31 14.41 -0.72 -64.55
N ILE A 32 15.56 -0.11 -64.82
CA ILE A 32 16.85 -0.80 -64.74
C ILE A 32 17.16 -1.29 -63.32
N TYR A 33 16.85 -0.51 -62.29
CA TYR A 33 17.02 -0.96 -60.90
C TYR A 33 16.17 -2.20 -60.56
N ALA A 34 15.04 -2.38 -61.23
CA ALA A 34 14.14 -3.51 -61.05
C ALA A 34 14.54 -4.73 -61.91
N THR A 35 15.02 -4.51 -63.14
CA THR A 35 15.27 -5.59 -64.11
C THR A 35 16.71 -6.08 -64.14
N ASP A 36 17.70 -5.23 -63.87
CA ASP A 36 19.12 -5.56 -63.95
C ASP A 36 19.74 -5.73 -62.55
N ALA A 37 19.99 -7.00 -62.19
CA ALA A 37 20.59 -7.36 -60.91
C ALA A 37 22.04 -6.85 -60.75
N ASN A 38 22.82 -6.81 -61.82
CA ASN A 38 24.22 -6.35 -61.79
C ASN A 38 24.28 -4.83 -61.58
N PHE A 39 23.44 -4.08 -62.29
CA PHE A 39 23.32 -2.64 -62.06
C PHE A 39 22.88 -2.34 -60.62
N ASN A 40 21.86 -3.06 -60.12
CA ASN A 40 21.38 -2.93 -58.75
C ASN A 40 22.48 -3.20 -57.70
N LEU A 41 23.23 -4.29 -57.87
CA LEU A 41 24.31 -4.68 -56.97
C LEU A 41 25.44 -3.65 -56.96
N LYS A 42 25.89 -3.20 -58.15
CA LYS A 42 26.95 -2.19 -58.28
C LYS A 42 26.56 -0.86 -57.63
N GLN A 43 25.29 -0.46 -57.76
CA GLN A 43 24.78 0.75 -57.12
C GLN A 43 24.69 0.60 -55.59
N LYS A 44 24.26 -0.56 -55.07
CA LYS A 44 24.29 -0.84 -53.62
C LYS A 44 25.71 -0.78 -53.06
N GLN A 45 26.68 -1.40 -53.73
CA GLN A 45 28.09 -1.37 -53.33
C GLN A 45 28.65 0.06 -53.32
N TYR A 46 28.37 0.84 -54.38
CA TYR A 46 28.77 2.25 -54.45
C TYR A 46 28.22 3.07 -53.27
N ILE A 47 26.92 2.93 -52.96
CA ILE A 47 26.29 3.66 -51.85
C ILE A 47 26.88 3.22 -50.51
N THR A 48 27.06 1.91 -50.28
CA THR A 48 27.68 1.38 -49.06
C THR A 48 29.09 1.90 -48.87
N SER A 49 29.91 1.88 -49.92
CA SER A 49 31.26 2.45 -49.90
C SER A 49 31.22 3.94 -49.57
N LYS A 50 30.32 4.72 -50.19
CA LYS A 50 30.17 6.15 -49.89
C LYS A 50 29.82 6.44 -48.44
N TYR A 51 28.94 5.65 -47.82
CA TYR A 51 28.63 5.81 -46.39
C TYR A 51 29.81 5.47 -45.47
N ALA A 52 30.72 4.60 -45.91
CA ALA A 52 31.91 4.21 -45.16
C ALA A 52 33.05 5.24 -45.30
N THR A 53 33.27 5.78 -46.49
CA THR A 53 34.46 6.60 -46.79
C THR A 53 34.20 8.11 -46.78
N ASP A 54 32.98 8.56 -47.09
CA ASP A 54 32.66 9.98 -47.29
C ASP A 54 31.82 10.54 -46.15
N VAL A 55 32.51 11.20 -45.20
CA VAL A 55 31.90 11.79 -44.01
C VAL A 55 30.88 12.87 -44.38
N TYR A 56 31.17 13.70 -45.38
CA TYR A 56 30.28 14.78 -45.82
C TYR A 56 28.98 14.24 -46.41
N PHE A 57 29.07 13.21 -47.26
CA PHE A 57 27.91 12.52 -47.80
C PHE A 57 27.00 11.96 -46.70
N ASN A 58 27.59 11.33 -45.67
CA ASN A 58 26.87 10.80 -44.52
C ASN A 58 26.17 11.92 -43.72
N LEU A 59 26.90 12.99 -43.39
CA LEU A 59 26.36 14.12 -42.62
C LEU A 59 25.17 14.78 -43.34
N LYS A 60 25.32 15.04 -44.64
CA LYS A 60 24.27 15.64 -45.47
C LYS A 60 23.03 14.75 -45.54
N ARG A 61 23.21 13.44 -45.64
CA ARG A 61 22.10 12.47 -45.60
C ARG A 61 21.40 12.43 -44.25
N LYS A 62 22.15 12.49 -43.15
CA LYS A 62 21.60 12.55 -41.79
C LYS A 62 20.78 13.80 -41.59
N GLN A 63 21.28 14.97 -41.98
CA GLN A 63 20.58 16.25 -41.90
C GLN A 63 19.28 16.25 -42.71
N TYR A 64 19.32 15.81 -43.98
CA TYR A 64 18.13 15.67 -44.81
C TYR A 64 17.06 14.81 -44.14
N THR A 65 17.46 13.67 -43.59
CA THR A 65 16.55 12.74 -42.93
C THR A 65 15.94 13.37 -41.68
N THR A 66 16.75 13.98 -40.81
CA THR A 66 16.29 14.66 -39.59
C THR A 66 15.30 15.79 -39.91
N SER A 67 15.62 16.63 -40.89
CA SER A 67 14.74 17.71 -41.32
C SER A 67 13.39 17.16 -41.82
N LYS A 68 13.42 16.13 -42.68
CA LYS A 68 12.21 15.52 -43.22
C LYS A 68 11.33 14.85 -42.15
N TYR A 69 11.92 14.24 -41.12
CA TYR A 69 11.16 13.71 -39.99
C TYR A 69 10.43 14.78 -39.17
N ALA A 70 10.98 16.00 -39.12
CA ALA A 70 10.40 17.12 -38.41
C ALA A 70 9.31 17.83 -39.23
N THR A 71 9.48 17.95 -40.55
CA THR A 71 8.60 18.75 -41.41
C THR A 71 7.52 17.96 -42.13
N ASP A 72 7.76 16.70 -42.48
CA ASP A 72 6.83 15.87 -43.27
C ASP A 72 6.16 14.79 -42.40
N ALA A 73 4.89 15.02 -42.05
CA ALA A 73 4.08 14.12 -41.24
C ALA A 73 3.87 12.74 -41.88
N ASN A 74 3.72 12.68 -43.21
CA ASN A 74 3.52 11.42 -43.94
C ASN A 74 4.80 10.57 -43.96
N PHE A 75 5.95 11.20 -44.16
CA PHE A 75 7.25 10.53 -44.06
C PHE A 75 7.48 9.98 -42.65
N ASN A 76 7.18 10.78 -41.62
CA ASN A 76 7.29 10.37 -40.22
C ASN A 76 6.40 9.15 -39.91
N LEU A 77 5.12 9.20 -40.32
CA LEU A 77 4.17 8.12 -40.09
C LEU A 77 4.59 6.81 -40.78
N LYS A 78 4.94 6.86 -42.07
CA LYS A 78 5.42 5.68 -42.82
C LYS A 78 6.65 5.05 -42.16
N LYS A 79 7.56 5.88 -41.68
CA LYS A 79 8.76 5.41 -40.97
C LYS A 79 8.45 4.79 -39.62
N LYS A 80 7.55 5.37 -38.83
CA LYS A 80 7.08 4.77 -37.56
C LYS A 80 6.45 3.40 -37.82
N GLN A 81 5.56 3.29 -38.79
CA GLN A 81 4.92 2.03 -39.16
C GLN A 81 5.95 0.97 -39.60
N TYR A 82 6.94 1.34 -40.41
CA TYR A 82 8.01 0.43 -40.81
C TYR A 82 8.78 -0.10 -39.61
N ILE A 83 9.20 0.76 -38.67
CA ILE A 83 9.94 0.34 -37.47
C ILE A 83 9.07 -0.56 -36.58
N THR A 84 7.80 -0.19 -36.37
CA THR A 84 6.87 -1.00 -35.57
C THR A 84 6.68 -2.39 -36.16
N ARG A 85 6.46 -2.49 -37.47
CA ARG A 85 6.34 -3.78 -38.17
C ARG A 85 7.62 -4.59 -38.05
N LYS A 86 8.78 -3.98 -38.34
CA LYS A 86 10.08 -4.67 -38.26
C LYS A 86 10.37 -5.17 -36.83
N TYR A 87 10.03 -4.40 -35.81
CA TYR A 87 10.20 -4.82 -34.41
C TYR A 87 9.29 -5.98 -34.01
N ALA A 88 8.12 -6.12 -34.66
CA ALA A 88 7.21 -7.24 -34.44
C ALA A 88 7.67 -8.51 -35.18
N THR A 89 8.18 -8.38 -36.40
CA THR A 89 8.47 -9.52 -37.29
C THR A 89 9.92 -10.03 -37.22
N ASP A 90 10.90 -9.16 -37.00
CA ASP A 90 12.33 -9.50 -37.05
C ASP A 90 12.90 -9.64 -35.62
N ALA A 91 13.18 -10.88 -35.22
CA ALA A 91 13.69 -11.21 -33.89
C ALA A 91 15.10 -10.64 -33.64
N GLY A 92 15.97 -10.60 -34.65
CA GLY A 92 17.33 -10.07 -34.55
C GLY A 92 17.33 -8.55 -34.34
N PHE A 93 16.50 -7.84 -35.11
CA PHE A 93 16.28 -6.41 -34.94
C PHE A 93 15.69 -6.09 -33.56
N LYS A 94 14.70 -6.86 -33.10
CA LYS A 94 14.10 -6.72 -31.77
C LYS A 94 15.12 -6.90 -30.65
N SER A 95 15.95 -7.93 -30.72
CA SER A 95 16.99 -8.20 -29.71
C SER A 95 18.02 -7.07 -29.64
N LYS A 96 18.57 -6.66 -30.79
CA LYS A 96 19.53 -5.54 -30.88
C LYS A 96 18.95 -4.23 -30.36
N GLN A 97 17.69 -3.96 -30.68
CA GLN A 97 17.00 -2.76 -30.21
C GLN A 97 16.78 -2.80 -28.68
N LYS A 98 16.40 -3.95 -28.11
CA LYS A 98 16.31 -4.12 -26.65
C LYS A 98 17.65 -3.86 -25.97
N GLN A 99 18.74 -4.46 -26.46
CA GLN A 99 20.08 -4.29 -25.90
C GLN A 99 20.52 -2.82 -25.92
N TYR A 100 20.33 -2.12 -27.05
CA TYR A 100 20.60 -0.68 -27.14
C TYR A 100 19.79 0.14 -26.13
N THR A 101 18.51 -0.18 -25.99
CA THR A 101 17.63 0.55 -25.06
C THR A 101 18.05 0.30 -23.61
N THR A 102 18.30 -0.95 -23.23
CA THR A 102 18.80 -1.32 -21.89
C THR A 102 20.11 -0.60 -21.58
N GLY A 103 21.11 -0.65 -22.47
CA GLY A 103 22.39 0.05 -22.26
C GLY A 103 22.24 1.56 -22.11
N LYS A 104 21.34 2.18 -22.89
CA LYS A 104 21.06 3.62 -22.80
C LYS A 104 20.46 4.03 -21.46
N TYR A 105 19.60 3.21 -20.85
CA TYR A 105 18.99 3.49 -19.55
C TYR A 105 19.79 2.96 -18.36
N HIS A 106 20.80 2.12 -18.60
CA HIS A 106 21.76 1.72 -17.57
C HIS A 106 22.79 2.82 -17.29
N ASN A 107 23.07 3.68 -18.27
CA ASN A 107 23.92 4.87 -18.10
C ASN A 107 23.26 5.92 -17.19
N GLU A 108 23.80 6.06 -15.98
CA GLU A 108 23.28 6.94 -14.91
C GLU A 108 23.13 8.40 -15.36
N ARG A 109 24.07 8.91 -16.16
CA ARG A 109 24.03 10.28 -16.71
C ARG A 109 22.81 10.53 -17.62
N HIS A 110 22.42 9.54 -18.42
CA HIS A 110 21.24 9.65 -19.28
C HIS A 110 19.95 9.58 -18.45
N LEU A 111 19.92 8.73 -17.42
CA LEU A 111 18.81 8.63 -16.48
C LEU A 111 18.58 9.97 -15.75
N GLN A 112 19.66 10.56 -15.22
CA GLN A 112 19.63 11.87 -14.56
C GLN A 112 19.15 12.98 -15.49
N HIS A 113 19.65 13.02 -16.73
CA HIS A 113 19.18 13.97 -17.74
C HIS A 113 17.68 13.80 -18.05
N CYS A 114 17.20 12.57 -18.22
CA CYS A 114 15.77 12.30 -18.42
C CYS A 114 14.91 12.74 -17.22
N MET A 115 15.36 12.50 -15.99
CA MET A 115 14.66 12.93 -14.78
C MET A 115 14.59 14.47 -14.68
N SER A 116 15.70 15.15 -14.97
CA SER A 116 15.77 16.62 -15.01
C SER A 116 14.83 17.19 -16.08
N TYR A 117 14.91 16.68 -17.30
CA TYR A 117 14.02 17.08 -18.40
C TYR A 117 12.54 16.94 -18.04
N MET A 118 12.15 15.79 -17.46
CA MET A 118 10.77 15.53 -17.02
C MET A 118 10.33 16.49 -15.91
N LYS A 119 11.21 16.81 -14.96
CA LYS A 119 10.95 17.79 -13.88
C LYS A 119 10.70 19.17 -14.48
N THR A 120 11.60 19.65 -15.33
CA THR A 120 11.49 20.95 -16.00
C THR A 120 10.20 21.06 -16.81
N LYS A 121 9.88 20.06 -17.65
CA LYS A 121 8.64 20.02 -18.45
C LYS A 121 7.36 20.06 -17.62
N ARG A 122 7.30 19.41 -16.46
CA ARG A 122 6.13 19.49 -15.56
C ARG A 122 5.92 20.89 -14.98
N HIS A 123 6.98 21.66 -14.80
CA HIS A 123 6.91 23.03 -14.27
C HIS A 123 6.64 24.05 -15.36
N THR A 124 7.22 23.90 -16.56
CA THR A 124 7.12 24.88 -17.64
C THR A 124 5.89 24.70 -18.54
N GLN A 125 5.38 23.47 -18.73
CA GLN A 125 4.28 23.21 -19.66
C GLN A 125 3.05 22.64 -18.94
N ALA A 126 1.96 23.42 -18.92
CA ALA A 126 0.70 23.06 -18.26
C ALA A 126 0.06 21.80 -18.88
N ASP A 127 0.03 21.70 -20.22
CA ASP A 127 -0.56 20.56 -20.94
C ASP A 127 0.17 19.24 -20.64
N PHE A 128 1.50 19.30 -20.57
CA PHE A 128 2.32 18.15 -20.19
C PHE A 128 2.02 17.70 -18.77
N ARG A 129 1.83 18.63 -17.84
CA ARG A 129 1.48 18.33 -16.44
C ARG A 129 0.12 17.65 -16.33
N ILE A 130 -0.88 18.11 -17.08
CA ILE A 130 -2.24 17.54 -17.07
C ILE A 130 -2.22 16.13 -17.68
N THR A 131 -1.63 15.97 -18.87
CA THR A 131 -1.52 14.68 -19.56
C THR A 131 -0.71 13.65 -18.75
N HIS A 132 0.40 14.06 -18.15
CA HIS A 132 1.20 13.19 -17.27
C HIS A 132 0.42 12.76 -16.02
N LYS A 133 -0.36 13.66 -15.40
CA LYS A 133 -1.24 13.30 -14.28
C LYS A 133 -2.29 12.27 -14.72
N MET A 134 -2.95 12.51 -15.86
CA MET A 134 -3.93 11.58 -16.43
C MET A 134 -3.32 10.20 -16.74
N GLN A 135 -2.09 10.15 -17.26
CA GLN A 135 -1.42 8.87 -17.51
C GLN A 135 -1.06 8.13 -16.22
N CYS A 136 -0.59 8.84 -15.19
CA CYS A 136 -0.33 8.25 -13.88
C CYS A 136 -1.61 7.72 -13.23
N THR A 137 -2.72 8.48 -13.28
CA THR A 137 -4.01 8.02 -12.75
C THR A 137 -4.50 6.81 -13.54
N PHE A 138 -4.38 6.80 -14.86
CA PHE A 138 -4.79 5.67 -15.68
C PHE A 138 -3.96 4.40 -15.40
N LYS A 139 -2.65 4.52 -15.16
CA LYS A 139 -1.80 3.40 -14.73
C LYS A 139 -2.23 2.83 -13.38
N ILE A 140 -2.56 3.71 -12.43
CA ILE A 140 -3.11 3.32 -11.13
C ILE A 140 -4.43 2.59 -11.34
N ILE A 141 -5.38 3.20 -12.06
CA ILE A 141 -6.68 2.62 -12.37
C ILE A 141 -6.51 1.25 -13.02
N MET A 142 -5.65 1.09 -14.02
CA MET A 142 -5.43 -0.17 -14.71
C MET A 142 -4.79 -1.24 -13.82
N LYS A 143 -3.85 -0.85 -12.95
CA LYS A 143 -3.25 -1.74 -11.95
C LYS A 143 -4.32 -2.29 -11.00
N TYR A 144 -5.24 -1.45 -10.53
CA TYR A 144 -6.32 -1.85 -9.62
C TYR A 144 -7.55 -2.44 -10.35
N ARG A 145 -7.75 -2.13 -11.64
CA ARG A 145 -8.78 -2.75 -12.52
C ARG A 145 -8.47 -4.21 -12.79
N ARG A 146 -7.21 -4.54 -13.06
CA ARG A 146 -6.80 -5.94 -13.25
C ARG A 146 -7.03 -6.77 -11.99
N TRP A 147 -6.84 -6.17 -10.81
CA TRP A 147 -7.23 -6.77 -9.54
C TRP A 147 -8.75 -6.97 -9.42
N THR A 148 -9.57 -5.98 -9.80
CA THR A 148 -11.05 -6.11 -9.73
C THR A 148 -11.62 -7.06 -10.79
N CYS A 149 -11.00 -7.20 -11.96
CA CYS A 149 -11.40 -8.17 -13.00
C CYS A 149 -11.08 -9.61 -12.58
N VAL A 150 -9.89 -9.85 -12.00
CA VAL A 150 -9.52 -11.15 -11.42
C VAL A 150 -10.48 -11.54 -10.28
N MET A 151 -10.97 -10.58 -9.49
CA MET A 151 -12.02 -10.85 -8.50
C MET A 151 -13.36 -11.24 -9.16
N ARG A 152 -13.78 -10.57 -10.25
CA ARG A 152 -15.04 -10.87 -10.96
C ARG A 152 -15.01 -12.24 -11.64
N GLU A 153 -13.90 -12.63 -12.26
CA GLU A 153 -13.78 -13.94 -12.93
C GLU A 153 -13.71 -15.10 -11.92
N CYS A 154 -13.19 -14.87 -10.71
CA CYS A 154 -13.25 -15.82 -9.58
C CYS A 154 -14.54 -15.73 -8.73
N SER A 155 -15.52 -14.94 -9.18
CA SER A 155 -16.85 -14.80 -8.57
C SER A 155 -17.92 -15.44 -9.46
N GLN A 156 -17.75 -16.72 -9.80
CA GLN A 156 -18.97 -17.50 -9.96
C GLN A 156 -19.64 -17.53 -8.59
N PRO A 157 -20.92 -17.13 -8.46
CA PRO A 157 -21.67 -17.34 -7.23
C PRO A 157 -21.87 -18.84 -7.14
N VAL A 158 -20.92 -19.54 -6.52
CA VAL A 158 -21.24 -20.83 -5.92
C VAL A 158 -22.28 -20.48 -4.87
N ASP A 159 -23.55 -20.78 -5.16
CA ASP A 159 -24.65 -20.69 -4.22
C ASP A 159 -24.38 -21.68 -3.10
N ASN A 160 -23.45 -21.31 -2.22
CA ASN A 160 -23.04 -22.12 -1.11
C ASN A 160 -24.08 -21.88 -0.03
N ARG A 161 -25.23 -22.56 -0.16
CA ARG A 161 -26.33 -22.50 0.81
C ARG A 161 -25.82 -22.66 2.24
N LEU A 162 -24.80 -23.49 2.46
CA LEU A 162 -24.14 -23.64 3.77
C LEU A 162 -23.49 -22.33 4.25
N MET A 163 -22.82 -21.58 3.37
CA MET A 163 -22.29 -20.26 3.72
C MET A 163 -23.40 -19.25 3.99
N GLN A 164 -24.48 -19.25 3.21
CA GLN A 164 -25.61 -18.34 3.46
C GLN A 164 -26.29 -18.66 4.79
N THR A 165 -26.54 -19.94 5.09
CA THR A 165 -27.06 -20.39 6.39
C THR A 165 -26.11 -20.02 7.54
N ALA A 166 -24.79 -20.19 7.36
CA ALA A 166 -23.81 -19.80 8.36
C ALA A 166 -23.77 -18.27 8.58
N ILE A 167 -23.89 -17.47 7.52
CA ILE A 167 -23.95 -16.01 7.60
C ILE A 167 -25.23 -15.57 8.32
N SER A 168 -26.38 -16.16 7.98
CA SER A 168 -27.65 -15.86 8.67
C SER A 168 -27.58 -16.24 10.15
N THR A 169 -27.03 -17.42 10.47
CA THR A 169 -26.82 -17.86 11.85
C THR A 169 -25.89 -16.90 12.61
N PHE A 170 -24.81 -16.47 11.97
CA PHE A 170 -23.88 -15.49 12.54
C PHE A 170 -24.57 -14.15 12.81
N HIS A 171 -25.33 -13.62 11.84
CA HIS A 171 -26.08 -12.37 11.99
C HIS A 171 -27.11 -12.43 13.12
N GLU A 172 -27.82 -13.54 13.27
CA GLU A 172 -28.73 -13.73 14.41
C GLU A 172 -27.96 -13.78 15.74
N CYS A 173 -26.78 -14.42 15.78
CA CYS A 173 -25.96 -14.49 16.99
C CYS A 173 -25.39 -13.13 17.42
N ILE A 174 -25.07 -12.24 16.47
CA ILE A 174 -24.52 -10.89 16.76
C ILE A 174 -25.60 -9.81 16.88
N LYS A 175 -26.87 -10.16 16.66
CA LYS A 175 -28.00 -9.22 16.78
C LYS A 175 -28.14 -8.71 18.21
N ALA A 176 -27.88 -9.60 19.18
CA ALA A 176 -27.66 -9.22 20.56
C ALA A 176 -26.21 -8.75 20.73
N GLU A 177 -26.01 -7.63 21.42
CA GLU A 177 -24.68 -7.15 21.79
C GLU A 177 -24.01 -8.13 22.78
N PRO A 178 -22.66 -8.13 22.91
CA PRO A 178 -21.97 -8.97 23.88
C PRO A 178 -22.13 -8.39 25.30
N THR A 179 -23.32 -8.50 25.87
CA THR A 179 -23.70 -7.96 27.19
C THR A 179 -23.47 -8.94 28.34
N PHE A 180 -23.29 -10.23 28.04
CA PHE A 180 -23.09 -11.28 29.03
C PHE A 180 -21.66 -11.31 29.55
N VAL A 181 -21.46 -11.11 30.85
CA VAL A 181 -20.14 -11.13 31.47
C VAL A 181 -19.88 -12.48 32.14
N CYS A 182 -18.79 -13.15 31.77
CA CYS A 182 -18.40 -14.40 32.42
C CYS A 182 -17.80 -14.15 33.81
N MET A 183 -18.30 -14.83 34.83
CA MET A 183 -17.82 -14.68 36.22
C MET A 183 -16.35 -15.03 36.45
N MET A 184 -15.84 -16.01 35.71
CA MET A 184 -14.48 -16.50 35.90
C MET A 184 -13.42 -15.66 35.15
N CYS A 185 -13.73 -15.19 33.94
CA CYS A 185 -12.75 -14.49 33.08
C CYS A 185 -13.08 -13.02 32.81
N HIS A 186 -14.21 -12.53 33.32
CA HIS A 186 -14.73 -11.16 33.13
C HIS A 186 -14.88 -10.70 31.67
N ARG A 187 -14.79 -11.62 30.69
CA ARG A 187 -15.02 -11.31 29.28
C ARG A 187 -16.51 -11.09 29.01
N THR A 188 -16.79 -10.07 28.20
CA THR A 188 -18.08 -9.83 27.56
C THR A 188 -18.26 -10.76 26.36
N LEU A 189 -19.39 -11.45 26.29
CA LEU A 189 -19.66 -12.54 25.37
C LEU A 189 -21.08 -12.47 24.84
N PHE A 190 -21.32 -13.16 23.72
CA PHE A 190 -22.66 -13.29 23.13
C PHE A 190 -23.50 -14.37 23.84
N PRO A 191 -24.84 -14.31 23.75
CA PRO A 191 -25.73 -15.26 24.42
C PRO A 191 -25.43 -16.73 24.11
N ASN A 192 -25.00 -17.04 22.88
CA ASN A 192 -24.65 -18.40 22.44
C ASN A 192 -23.31 -18.93 23.02
N GLN A 193 -22.49 -18.06 23.61
CA GLN A 193 -21.16 -18.42 24.15
C GLN A 193 -21.18 -18.66 25.67
N VAL A 194 -22.31 -18.36 26.32
CA VAL A 194 -22.46 -18.42 27.78
C VAL A 194 -23.54 -19.43 28.20
N LYS A 195 -23.44 -19.86 29.45
CA LYS A 195 -24.42 -20.70 30.14
C LYS A 195 -24.69 -20.11 31.52
N HIS A 196 -25.85 -20.43 32.09
CA HIS A 196 -26.12 -20.12 33.48
C HIS A 196 -25.08 -20.78 34.38
N CYS A 197 -24.51 -19.98 35.29
CA CYS A 197 -23.59 -20.49 36.29
C CYS A 197 -24.39 -21.14 37.41
N ILE A 198 -24.33 -22.47 37.48
CA ILE A 198 -24.92 -23.25 38.56
C ILE A 198 -23.77 -23.84 39.35
N HIS A 199 -23.53 -23.32 40.56
CA HIS A 199 -22.38 -23.69 41.39
C HIS A 199 -22.36 -25.18 41.75
N SER A 200 -23.53 -25.81 41.90
CA SER A 200 -23.66 -27.24 42.21
C SER A 200 -23.11 -28.18 41.13
N ASN A 201 -22.90 -27.69 39.90
CA ASN A 201 -22.32 -28.47 38.81
C ASN A 201 -20.79 -28.67 38.96
N TYR A 202 -20.12 -27.95 39.85
CA TYR A 202 -18.67 -27.98 40.01
C TYR A 202 -18.28 -28.63 41.33
N LYS A 203 -18.15 -29.97 41.33
CA LYS A 203 -17.83 -30.76 42.53
C LYS A 203 -16.32 -30.95 42.78
N LYS A 204 -15.48 -30.66 41.80
CA LYS A 204 -14.01 -30.85 41.88
C LYS A 204 -13.33 -29.56 42.31
N ASN A 205 -12.37 -29.66 43.23
CA ASN A 205 -11.53 -28.54 43.69
C ASN A 205 -12.33 -27.28 44.06
N LEU A 206 -13.17 -27.41 45.10
CA LEU A 206 -14.09 -26.36 45.53
C LEU A 206 -13.40 -25.02 45.85
N HIS A 207 -12.17 -25.05 46.36
CA HIS A 207 -11.38 -23.84 46.61
C HIS A 207 -11.14 -23.02 45.33
N ILE A 208 -10.97 -23.66 44.17
CA ILE A 208 -10.81 -22.99 42.87
C ILE A 208 -12.14 -22.37 42.44
N VAL A 209 -13.25 -23.09 42.63
CA VAL A 209 -14.60 -22.63 42.29
C VAL A 209 -14.93 -21.35 43.06
N VAL A 210 -14.70 -21.35 44.37
CA VAL A 210 -14.92 -20.20 45.26
C VAL A 210 -14.03 -19.03 44.87
N ALA A 211 -12.75 -19.26 44.58
CA ALA A 211 -11.83 -18.20 44.17
C ALA A 211 -12.17 -17.59 42.79
N CYS A 212 -12.83 -18.35 41.90
CA CYS A 212 -13.08 -17.94 40.53
C CYS A 212 -14.47 -17.36 40.27
N LEU A 213 -15.49 -17.74 41.06
CA LEU A 213 -16.87 -17.30 40.87
C LEU A 213 -17.20 -16.17 41.84
N THR A 214 -16.75 -14.95 41.50
CA THR A 214 -16.78 -13.79 42.40
C THR A 214 -18.09 -12.99 42.38
N GLY A 215 -19.04 -13.29 41.49
CA GLY A 215 -20.33 -12.58 41.43
C GLY A 215 -20.24 -11.09 41.05
N LYS A 216 -19.04 -10.56 40.73
CA LYS A 216 -18.73 -9.12 40.65
C LYS A 216 -19.66 -8.30 39.73
N TYR A 217 -20.16 -8.91 38.66
CA TYR A 217 -20.98 -8.25 37.64
C TYR A 217 -22.48 -8.58 37.76
N VAL A 218 -22.88 -9.30 38.81
CA VAL A 218 -24.28 -9.58 39.08
C VAL A 218 -24.91 -8.32 39.65
N HIS A 219 -25.96 -7.86 39.00
CA HIS A 219 -26.78 -6.79 39.52
C HIS A 219 -27.76 -7.35 40.56
N VAL A 220 -27.46 -7.11 41.83
CA VAL A 220 -28.44 -7.28 42.92
C VAL A 220 -29.21 -5.97 42.99
N GLY A 221 -30.52 -6.02 42.74
CA GLY A 221 -31.38 -4.83 42.82
C GLY A 221 -31.29 -4.23 44.22
N ASN A 222 -30.68 -3.06 44.34
CA ASN A 222 -30.52 -2.32 45.60
C ASN A 222 -31.46 -1.09 45.60
N ASN A 223 -31.52 -0.36 46.73
CA ASN A 223 -32.31 0.88 46.89
C ASN A 223 -32.00 2.01 45.88
N HIS A 224 -30.97 1.86 45.03
CA HIS A 224 -30.64 2.78 43.93
C HIS A 224 -31.38 2.45 42.62
N CYS A 225 -32.02 1.30 42.54
CA CYS A 225 -32.94 0.94 41.48
C CYS A 225 -34.33 1.38 41.94
N GLN A 226 -35.06 2.17 41.15
CA GLN A 226 -36.42 2.64 41.48
C GLN A 226 -37.47 1.50 41.41
N GLY A 227 -37.09 0.27 41.79
CA GLY A 227 -37.86 -0.97 41.67
C GLY A 227 -37.45 -1.84 40.49
N PRO A 228 -37.94 -3.10 40.44
CA PRO A 228 -37.66 -4.05 39.36
C PRO A 228 -38.20 -3.59 38.00
N GLU A 229 -39.23 -2.74 37.97
CA GLU A 229 -39.87 -2.25 36.74
C GLU A 229 -39.21 -1.00 36.13
N GLN A 230 -38.33 -0.33 36.87
CA GLN A 230 -37.63 0.90 36.42
C GLN A 230 -36.11 0.72 36.38
N CYS A 231 -35.64 -0.51 36.42
CA CYS A 231 -34.22 -0.81 36.41
C CYS A 231 -33.67 -0.73 34.98
N THR A 232 -32.80 0.25 34.70
CA THR A 232 -32.23 0.48 33.35
C THR A 232 -31.16 -0.54 32.96
N VAL A 233 -30.80 -1.48 33.86
CA VAL A 233 -29.82 -2.52 33.56
C VAL A 233 -30.45 -3.67 32.77
N PRO A 234 -29.75 -4.23 31.77
CA PRO A 234 -30.28 -5.34 30.97
C PRO A 234 -30.70 -6.56 31.83
N ASP A 235 -31.77 -7.25 31.41
CA ASP A 235 -32.36 -8.44 32.06
C ASP A 235 -31.38 -9.59 32.32
N GLU A 236 -30.22 -9.56 31.66
CA GLU A 236 -29.15 -10.55 31.77
C GLU A 236 -28.25 -10.30 33.00
N ARG A 237 -28.13 -9.05 33.46
CA ARG A 237 -27.30 -8.62 34.60
C ARG A 237 -27.68 -9.22 35.96
N PRO A 238 -28.96 -9.50 36.30
CA PRO A 238 -29.29 -10.11 37.60
C PRO A 238 -28.93 -11.61 37.68
N LYS A 239 -28.48 -12.22 36.58
CA LYS A 239 -28.16 -13.66 36.54
C LYS A 239 -26.67 -13.91 36.44
N GLU A 240 -26.27 -15.08 36.93
CA GLU A 240 -24.90 -15.53 36.85
C GLU A 240 -24.59 -16.24 35.53
N TRP A 241 -23.54 -15.78 34.83
CA TRP A 241 -23.16 -16.33 33.52
C TRP A 241 -21.71 -16.80 33.49
N ILE A 242 -21.48 -17.91 32.77
CA ILE A 242 -20.16 -18.49 32.60
C ILE A 242 -19.95 -18.95 31.15
N CYS A 243 -18.76 -18.68 30.60
CA CYS A 243 -18.45 -19.06 29.21
C CYS A 243 -18.16 -20.56 29.07
N ASN A 244 -18.42 -21.10 27.88
CA ASN A 244 -18.20 -22.53 27.59
C ASN A 244 -16.78 -23.03 27.91
N ASN A 245 -15.77 -22.18 27.71
CA ASN A 245 -14.38 -22.51 28.05
C ASN A 245 -14.21 -22.69 29.57
N CYS A 246 -14.64 -21.70 30.34
CA CYS A 246 -14.55 -21.71 31.80
C CYS A 246 -15.35 -22.86 32.44
N VAL A 247 -16.53 -23.19 31.89
CA VAL A 247 -17.31 -24.37 32.31
C VAL A 247 -16.48 -25.66 32.17
N SER A 248 -15.80 -25.82 31.03
CA SER A 248 -15.01 -27.02 30.74
C SER A 248 -13.82 -27.15 31.70
N HIS A 249 -13.12 -26.05 31.98
CA HIS A 249 -12.02 -26.02 32.95
C HIS A 249 -12.50 -26.30 34.39
N LEU A 250 -13.60 -25.69 34.83
CA LEU A 250 -14.14 -25.92 36.18
C LEU A 250 -14.64 -27.36 36.37
N LYS A 251 -15.27 -27.96 35.36
CA LYS A 251 -15.66 -29.39 35.41
C LYS A 251 -14.45 -30.33 35.50
N ALA A 252 -13.32 -29.93 34.91
CA ALA A 252 -12.05 -30.66 35.04
C ALA A 252 -11.38 -30.43 36.41
N GLY A 253 -11.77 -29.39 37.16
CA GLY A 253 -11.16 -29.02 38.43
C GLY A 253 -9.94 -28.10 38.29
N HIS A 254 -9.84 -27.34 37.18
CA HIS A 254 -8.75 -26.40 36.92
C HIS A 254 -9.26 -24.98 36.65
N LYS A 255 -8.42 -23.97 36.88
CA LYS A 255 -8.66 -22.59 36.43
C LYS A 255 -8.19 -22.39 34.99
N SER A 256 -8.89 -21.55 34.22
CA SER A 256 -8.48 -21.23 32.85
C SER A 256 -7.31 -20.24 32.86
N SER A 257 -6.43 -20.26 31.86
CA SER A 257 -5.29 -19.34 31.78
C SER A 257 -5.69 -17.87 31.78
N ILE A 258 -6.88 -17.57 31.25
CA ILE A 258 -7.46 -16.22 31.14
C ILE A 258 -8.36 -15.84 32.33
N THR A 259 -8.40 -16.66 33.39
CA THR A 259 -9.21 -16.43 34.59
C THR A 259 -8.66 -15.26 35.40
N VAL A 260 -9.55 -14.47 36.01
CA VAL A 260 -9.18 -13.31 36.85
C VAL A 260 -8.33 -13.72 38.05
N ALA A 261 -8.65 -14.85 38.68
CA ALA A 261 -7.84 -15.49 39.73
C ALA A 261 -6.44 -15.96 39.27
N ASN A 262 -6.07 -15.77 37.99
CA ASN A 262 -4.71 -15.86 37.46
C ASN A 262 -4.05 -14.49 37.28
N ASN A 263 -4.46 -13.48 38.05
CA ASN A 263 -3.98 -12.09 37.92
C ASN A 263 -4.23 -11.50 36.52
N MET A 264 -5.27 -11.98 35.84
CA MET A 264 -5.72 -11.46 34.54
C MET A 264 -6.80 -10.37 34.70
N GLU A 265 -7.03 -9.90 35.94
CA GLU A 265 -7.94 -8.79 36.19
C GLU A 265 -7.34 -7.49 35.65
N LEU A 266 -8.14 -6.75 34.87
CA LEU A 266 -7.73 -5.45 34.39
C LEU A 266 -7.87 -4.44 35.53
N ALA A 267 -6.78 -3.74 35.83
CA ALA A 267 -6.81 -2.59 36.72
C ALA A 267 -7.75 -1.51 36.14
N PRO A 268 -8.50 -0.79 37.00
CA PRO A 268 -9.32 0.32 36.53
C PRO A 268 -8.44 1.36 35.85
N ILE A 269 -8.94 1.92 34.74
CA ILE A 269 -8.24 3.01 34.05
C ILE A 269 -8.23 4.22 35.00
N PRO A 270 -7.06 4.81 35.30
CA PRO A 270 -6.99 6.00 36.13
C PRO A 270 -7.88 7.13 35.58
N PRO A 271 -8.56 7.91 36.45
CA PRO A 271 -9.47 8.96 36.01
C PRO A 271 -8.78 10.02 35.13
N GLU A 272 -7.48 10.27 35.36
CA GLU A 272 -6.67 11.19 34.57
C GLU A 272 -6.45 10.72 33.11
N LEU A 273 -6.60 9.41 32.86
CA LEU A 273 -6.40 8.79 31.55
C LEU A 273 -7.71 8.44 30.84
N CYS A 274 -8.82 8.37 31.59
CA CYS A 274 -10.13 7.93 31.08
C CYS A 274 -10.65 8.87 29.98
N ASP A 275 -10.53 10.18 30.20
CA ASP A 275 -11.17 11.20 29.37
C ASP A 275 -10.23 11.88 28.36
N LEU A 276 -9.06 11.28 28.10
CA LEU A 276 -8.11 11.80 27.13
C LEU A 276 -8.61 11.67 25.69
N TYR A 277 -8.51 12.75 24.92
CA TYR A 277 -8.81 12.76 23.50
C TYR A 277 -7.83 11.89 22.70
N VAL A 278 -8.21 11.50 21.47
CA VAL A 278 -7.38 10.64 20.59
C VAL A 278 -5.95 11.16 20.42
N LEU A 279 -5.78 12.47 20.22
CA LEU A 279 -4.45 13.06 20.06
C LEU A 279 -3.68 13.14 21.38
N GLU A 280 -4.36 13.39 22.49
CA GLU A 280 -3.76 13.41 23.84
C GLU A 280 -3.25 12.01 24.23
N ARG A 281 -4.06 10.97 23.99
CA ARG A 281 -3.65 9.57 24.16
C ARG A 281 -2.45 9.23 23.27
N GLN A 282 -2.42 9.73 22.04
CA GLN A 282 -1.31 9.48 21.14
C GLN A 282 -0.02 10.20 21.59
N LEU A 283 -0.11 11.38 22.19
CA LEU A 283 1.03 12.10 22.75
C LEU A 283 1.60 11.38 23.98
N LEU A 284 0.75 10.69 24.76
CA LEU A 284 1.14 9.92 25.95
C LEU A 284 1.53 8.47 25.68
N ALA A 285 1.33 7.97 24.46
CA ALA A 285 1.64 6.58 24.13
C ALA A 285 3.15 6.34 24.05
N LYS A 286 3.69 5.48 24.93
CA LYS A 286 5.11 5.03 24.93
C LYS A 286 5.49 4.29 23.63
N ILE A 287 4.52 3.62 23.00
CA ILE A 287 4.69 2.86 21.76
C ILE A 287 3.57 3.20 20.79
N LEU A 288 3.93 3.55 19.54
CA LEU A 288 3.00 3.81 18.44
C LEU A 288 3.00 2.65 17.43
N PRO A 289 1.93 1.84 17.36
CA PRO A 289 1.84 0.74 16.40
C PRO A 289 1.44 1.24 15.01
N PHE A 290 2.21 0.85 14.00
CA PHE A 290 1.92 1.08 12.60
C PHE A 290 1.57 -0.23 11.91
N ALA A 291 0.30 -0.39 11.55
CA ALA A 291 -0.21 -1.55 10.83
C ALA A 291 -0.75 -1.14 9.46
N LYS A 292 -0.43 -1.91 8.42
CA LYS A 292 -1.01 -1.74 7.09
C LYS A 292 -2.28 -2.57 6.98
N ILE A 293 -3.42 -1.93 7.14
CA ILE A 293 -4.73 -2.59 6.99
C ILE A 293 -5.11 -2.63 5.51
N ILE A 294 -5.40 -3.82 4.99
CA ILE A 294 -5.89 -4.04 3.62
C ILE A 294 -7.25 -4.72 3.65
N THR A 295 -8.10 -4.42 2.69
CA THR A 295 -9.33 -5.19 2.47
C THR A 295 -8.99 -6.51 1.79
N LEU A 296 -9.42 -7.63 2.35
CA LEU A 296 -9.20 -8.93 1.71
C LEU A 296 -10.03 -9.07 0.42
N PRO A 297 -9.53 -9.85 -0.56
CA PRO A 297 -10.23 -10.21 -1.79
C PRO A 297 -11.71 -10.58 -1.66
N LYS A 298 -12.07 -11.31 -0.59
CA LYS A 298 -13.41 -11.84 -0.35
C LYS A 298 -13.85 -11.49 1.08
N GLY A 299 -15.12 -11.10 1.25
CA GLY A 299 -15.78 -11.07 2.57
C GLY A 299 -15.82 -9.73 3.32
N ARG A 300 -15.48 -8.57 2.71
CA ARG A 300 -15.44 -7.24 3.38
C ARG A 300 -14.57 -7.19 4.66
N GLN A 301 -13.81 -8.23 4.96
CA GLN A 301 -12.92 -8.32 6.11
C GLN A 301 -11.64 -7.53 5.85
N ALA A 302 -11.16 -6.86 6.90
CA ALA A 302 -9.88 -6.18 6.91
C ALA A 302 -8.81 -7.14 7.47
N ALA A 303 -7.65 -7.19 6.82
CA ALA A 303 -6.49 -7.93 7.30
C ALA A 303 -5.29 -7.00 7.46
N ILE A 304 -4.42 -7.34 8.41
CA ILE A 304 -3.12 -6.69 8.56
C ILE A 304 -2.17 -7.32 7.54
N HIS A 305 -1.54 -6.49 6.72
CA HIS A 305 -0.59 -6.92 5.71
C HIS A 305 0.84 -6.67 6.17
N GLY A 306 1.60 -7.75 6.30
CA GLY A 306 2.97 -7.72 6.81
C GLY A 306 3.03 -7.50 8.31
N THR A 307 4.22 -7.18 8.80
CA THR A 307 4.50 -7.00 10.23
C THR A 307 3.93 -5.66 10.74
N VAL A 308 3.40 -5.67 11.97
CA VAL A 308 3.08 -4.43 12.71
C VAL A 308 4.38 -3.84 13.24
N VAL A 309 4.67 -2.60 12.89
CA VAL A 309 5.88 -1.91 13.35
C VAL A 309 5.52 -1.07 14.58
N CYS A 310 6.08 -1.42 15.73
CA CYS A 310 5.91 -0.68 16.98
C CYS A 310 7.06 0.32 17.14
N VAL A 311 6.77 1.61 17.04
CA VAL A 311 7.80 2.65 17.15
C VAL A 311 7.76 3.23 18.58
N PRO A 312 8.88 3.21 19.32
CA PRO A 312 8.95 3.86 20.62
C PRO A 312 8.81 5.38 20.46
N SER A 313 8.10 6.00 21.40
CA SER A 313 7.87 7.44 21.44
C SER A 313 8.54 8.01 22.68
N GLU A 314 9.30 9.10 22.52
CA GLU A 314 9.85 9.86 23.63
C GLU A 314 8.76 10.78 24.19
N VAL A 315 7.89 10.21 25.03
CA VAL A 315 6.71 10.90 25.56
C VAL A 315 7.10 12.14 26.38
N LYS A 316 8.13 12.03 27.24
CA LYS A 316 8.59 13.13 28.11
C LYS A 316 9.13 14.31 27.29
N THR A 317 9.95 14.05 26.28
CA THR A 317 10.51 15.13 25.43
C THR A 317 9.41 15.79 24.61
N THR A 318 8.49 14.99 24.05
CA THR A 318 7.38 15.48 23.24
C THR A 318 6.41 16.34 24.05
N ALA A 319 6.03 15.90 25.25
CA ALA A 319 5.13 16.64 26.13
C ALA A 319 5.75 17.96 26.60
N ASN A 320 7.05 17.97 26.93
CA ASN A 320 7.76 19.17 27.39
C ASN A 320 8.09 20.16 26.27
N THR A 321 8.13 19.72 25.00
CA THR A 321 8.37 20.60 23.84
C THR A 321 7.15 21.44 23.50
N LEU A 322 5.95 20.95 23.80
CA LEU A 322 4.72 21.71 23.55
C LEU A 322 4.60 22.85 24.58
N PRO A 323 4.12 24.04 24.18
CA PRO A 323 3.96 25.16 25.09
C PRO A 323 3.06 24.78 26.27
N ARG A 324 3.50 25.07 27.50
CA ARG A 324 2.68 24.85 28.70
C ARG A 324 1.53 25.85 28.74
N SER A 325 0.35 25.38 29.12
CA SER A 325 -0.82 26.22 29.33
C SER A 325 -0.63 27.10 30.56
N GLN A 326 -0.82 28.42 30.43
CA GLN A 326 -0.80 29.38 31.54
C GLN A 326 -2.14 29.39 32.31
N SER A 327 -3.23 28.97 31.66
CA SER A 327 -4.58 28.90 32.23
C SER A 327 -5.18 27.50 32.07
N THR A 328 -6.08 27.14 32.98
CA THR A 328 -6.79 25.85 33.01
C THR A 328 -7.66 25.60 31.79
N SER A 329 -8.09 26.66 31.10
CA SER A 329 -8.98 26.58 29.93
C SER A 329 -8.24 26.74 28.60
N GLN A 330 -6.89 26.81 28.62
CA GLN A 330 -6.11 27.03 27.42
C GLN A 330 -5.93 25.72 26.64
N LEU A 331 -6.40 25.70 25.40
CA LEU A 331 -6.26 24.58 24.48
C LEU A 331 -5.24 24.91 23.39
N HIS A 332 -4.37 23.95 23.09
CA HIS A 332 -3.37 24.06 22.03
C HIS A 332 -3.87 23.40 20.75
N ARG A 333 -3.89 24.14 19.65
CA ARG A 333 -4.33 23.60 18.36
C ARG A 333 -3.16 22.91 17.65
N VAL A 334 -3.13 21.58 17.66
CA VAL A 334 -1.98 20.77 17.23
C VAL A 334 -2.28 20.03 15.93
N LYS A 335 -1.33 20.05 14.98
CA LYS A 335 -1.38 19.29 13.72
C LYS A 335 -0.38 18.15 13.76
N LEU A 336 -0.88 16.91 13.78
CA LEU A 336 -0.04 15.74 13.58
C LEU A 336 0.16 15.49 12.09
N LYS A 337 1.41 15.51 11.63
CA LYS A 337 1.77 15.27 10.23
C LYS A 337 2.62 14.02 10.10
N ARG A 338 2.44 13.28 9.00
CA ARG A 338 3.33 12.16 8.63
C ARG A 338 4.77 12.63 8.35
N ARG A 339 4.90 13.80 7.74
CA ARG A 339 6.18 14.51 7.50
C ARG A 339 5.92 16.01 7.57
N LEU A 340 6.83 16.77 8.18
CA LEU A 340 6.68 18.22 8.33
C LEU A 340 6.58 18.95 6.98
N THR A 341 7.28 18.44 5.96
CA THR A 341 7.28 18.97 4.59
C THR A 341 5.94 18.81 3.87
N TYR A 342 5.03 17.96 4.36
CA TYR A 342 3.74 17.75 3.71
C TYR A 342 2.77 18.88 4.03
N LYS A 343 1.99 19.30 3.02
CA LYS A 343 0.94 20.33 3.20
C LYS A 343 -0.22 19.82 4.06
N GLY A 344 -0.61 18.55 3.88
CA GLY A 344 -1.68 17.89 4.63
C GLY A 344 -1.27 17.47 6.04
N HIS A 345 -2.27 17.23 6.90
CA HIS A 345 -2.13 16.70 8.26
C HIS A 345 -2.94 15.41 8.39
N GLN A 346 -2.53 14.52 9.29
CA GLN A 346 -3.24 13.28 9.60
C GLN A 346 -4.31 13.52 10.68
N LEU A 347 -3.95 14.22 11.74
CA LEU A 347 -4.87 14.65 12.80
C LEU A 347 -4.71 16.15 13.02
N PHE A 348 -5.82 16.82 13.31
CA PHE A 348 -5.84 18.23 13.67
C PHE A 348 -6.92 18.46 14.72
N HIS A 349 -6.48 18.57 15.97
CA HIS A 349 -7.36 18.64 17.13
C HIS A 349 -6.82 19.67 18.13
N ASN A 350 -7.70 20.11 19.02
CA ASN A 350 -7.34 20.89 20.19
C ASN A 350 -6.89 19.93 21.30
N VAL A 351 -5.76 20.23 21.92
CA VAL A 351 -5.11 19.43 22.96
C VAL A 351 -5.10 20.24 24.25
N ASN A 352 -5.60 19.66 25.34
CA ASN A 352 -5.46 20.23 26.67
C ASN A 352 -4.13 19.76 27.29
N MET A 353 -3.16 20.67 27.39
CA MET A 353 -1.84 20.32 27.90
C MET A 353 -1.86 19.91 29.38
N ARG A 354 -2.84 20.41 30.15
CA ARG A 354 -3.00 20.03 31.56
C ARG A 354 -3.32 18.54 31.72
N ASN A 355 -4.21 18.02 30.88
CA ASN A 355 -4.59 16.60 30.90
C ASN A 355 -3.41 15.72 30.47
N VAL A 356 -2.64 16.18 29.49
CA VAL A 356 -1.41 15.49 29.05
C VAL A 356 -0.40 15.42 30.19
N VAL A 357 -0.12 16.54 30.88
CA VAL A 357 0.84 16.57 32.00
C VAL A 357 0.34 15.74 33.20
N ALA A 358 -0.94 15.84 33.54
CA ALA A 358 -1.54 15.04 34.63
C ALA A 358 -1.47 13.53 34.31
N GLY A 359 -1.83 13.15 33.09
CA GLY A 359 -1.71 11.78 32.62
C GLY A 359 -0.27 11.28 32.60
N LEU A 360 0.69 12.13 32.20
CA LEU A 360 2.12 11.79 32.22
C LEU A 360 2.62 11.56 33.65
N SER A 361 2.29 12.44 34.59
CA SER A 361 2.63 12.27 36.01
C SER A 361 2.06 10.97 36.55
N LYS A 362 0.80 10.67 36.24
CA LYS A 362 0.16 9.43 36.70
C LYS A 362 0.82 8.19 36.11
N LEU A 363 1.26 8.24 34.86
CA LEU A 363 1.99 7.15 34.23
C LEU A 363 3.38 6.97 34.82
N ASP A 364 4.08 8.07 35.14
CA ASP A 364 5.38 8.05 35.81
C ASP A 364 5.29 7.45 37.22
N ASP A 365 4.25 7.78 38.00
CA ASP A 365 4.00 7.20 39.33
C ASP A 365 3.74 5.69 39.29
N ASN A 366 3.33 5.16 38.13
CA ASN A 366 3.10 3.72 37.92
C ASN A 366 4.30 3.02 37.25
N ASP A 367 5.31 3.75 36.75
CA ASP A 367 6.44 3.18 35.99
C ASP A 367 7.55 2.62 36.93
N ASP A 368 7.40 2.72 38.26
CA ASP A 368 8.33 2.18 39.29
C ASP A 368 8.51 0.64 39.28
N GLY A 369 7.90 -0.08 38.34
CA GLY A 369 7.98 -1.54 38.27
C GLY A 369 7.80 -2.19 36.90
N MET A 370 7.72 -1.42 35.82
CA MET A 370 7.79 -1.97 34.46
C MET A 370 9.03 -1.43 33.76
N GLU A 371 10.19 -1.94 34.17
CA GLU A 371 11.18 -2.31 33.16
C GLU A 371 10.41 -3.14 32.13
N LEU A 372 10.02 -2.49 31.03
CA LEU A 372 9.91 -3.18 29.78
C LEU A 372 11.29 -3.82 29.64
N ASP A 373 11.37 -5.11 30.01
CA ASP A 373 12.28 -6.04 29.40
C ASP A 373 12.10 -5.77 27.91
N SER A 374 12.88 -4.81 27.38
CA SER A 374 13.22 -4.75 25.98
C SER A 374 13.48 -6.20 25.66
N CYS A 375 12.77 -6.74 24.67
CA CYS A 375 13.10 -8.05 24.14
C CYS A 375 14.58 -8.01 23.78
N ASP A 376 15.40 -8.37 24.76
CA ASP A 376 16.82 -8.22 24.72
C ASP A 376 17.22 -9.25 23.69
N GLU A 377 17.72 -8.79 22.54
CA GLU A 377 18.05 -9.68 21.42
C GLU A 377 18.95 -10.83 21.92
N THR A 378 19.73 -10.56 22.97
CA THR A 378 20.50 -11.51 23.79
C THR A 378 19.64 -12.59 24.47
N LYS A 379 18.59 -12.24 25.23
CA LYS A 379 17.68 -13.23 25.87
C LYS A 379 16.94 -14.07 24.81
N MET A 380 16.54 -13.47 23.69
CA MET A 380 15.90 -14.21 22.59
C MET A 380 16.87 -15.16 21.87
N MET A 381 18.13 -14.75 21.68
CA MET A 381 19.18 -15.62 21.17
C MET A 381 19.49 -16.78 22.12
N GLU A 382 19.55 -16.54 23.44
CA GLU A 382 19.75 -17.62 24.43
C GLU A 382 18.59 -18.63 24.44
N ILE A 383 17.35 -18.17 24.29
CA ILE A 383 16.18 -19.06 24.19
C ILE A 383 16.25 -19.86 22.88
N HIS A 384 16.59 -19.23 21.77
CA HIS A 384 16.77 -19.91 20.47
C HIS A 384 17.89 -20.94 20.52
N GLU A 385 19.01 -20.62 21.17
CA GLU A 385 20.16 -21.53 21.35
C GLU A 385 19.82 -22.70 22.29
N ARG A 386 19.02 -22.46 23.35
CA ARG A 386 18.50 -23.53 24.23
C ARG A 386 17.52 -24.46 23.51
N ILE A 387 16.72 -23.95 22.59
CA ILE A 387 15.82 -24.76 21.76
C ILE A 387 16.63 -25.58 20.75
N GLN A 388 17.66 -24.99 20.14
CA GLN A 388 18.57 -25.67 19.21
C GLN A 388 19.41 -26.78 19.87
N LYS A 389 19.79 -26.63 21.15
CA LYS A 389 20.51 -27.68 21.92
C LYS A 389 19.61 -28.82 22.42
N LYS A 390 18.29 -28.69 22.33
CA LYS A 390 17.31 -29.71 22.74
C LYS A 390 16.71 -30.49 21.55
N LEU A 391 17.01 -30.07 20.32
CA LEU A 391 16.83 -30.83 19.09
C LEU A 391 18.16 -31.51 18.76
#